data_AF-A0A840SJ47-F1
#
_entry.id   AF-A0A840SJ47-F1
#
_cell.length_a   1.000
_cell.length_b   1.000
_cell.length_c   1.000
_cell.angle_alpha   90.00
_cell.angle_beta   90.00
_cell.angle_gamma   90.00
#
_symmetry.space_group_name_H-M   'P 1'
#
loop_
_entity.id
_entity.type
_entity.pdbx_description
1 polymer ?
#
loop_
_entity_poly.entity_id
_entity_poly.type
_entity_poly.pdbx_seq_one_letter_code
_entity_poly.pdbx_strand_id
1 'polypeptide(L)' 'MTYGKPVSWRDFPDSPGKRILEEILTTPRPDFTQLDKDVAAYEKKRADERKARLQEKNQK' A
#
# COMPACT_ATOMS: atom_id res chain seq x y z
N MET A 1 -24.26 2.88 -35.87
CA MET A 1 -23.62 2.80 -34.54
C MET A 1 -23.85 1.40 -34.00
N THR A 2 -22.82 0.55 -33.99
CA THR A 2 -22.91 -0.81 -33.45
C THR A 2 -22.84 -0.76 -31.94
N TYR A 3 -23.98 -0.61 -31.29
CA TYR A 3 -24.14 -0.89 -29.87
C TYR A 3 -24.09 -2.41 -29.69
N GLY A 4 -23.18 -2.93 -28.86
CA GLY A 4 -23.15 -4.35 -28.51
C GLY A 4 -21.79 -5.04 -28.48
N LYS A 5 -20.70 -4.38 -28.90
CA LYS A 5 -19.34 -4.90 -28.66
C LYS A 5 -18.72 -4.16 -27.47
N PRO A 6 -18.16 -4.87 -26.47
CA PRO A 6 -17.42 -4.21 -25.41
C PRO A 6 -16.25 -3.44 -26.02
N VAL A 7 -16.21 -2.15 -25.75
CA VAL A 7 -15.11 -1.28 -26.20
C VAL A 7 -13.94 -1.52 -25.26
N SER A 8 -12.77 -1.83 -25.80
CA SER A 8 -11.56 -1.93 -25.00
C SER A 8 -11.17 -0.54 -24.53
N TRP A 9 -10.79 -0.41 -23.26
CA TRP A 9 -10.31 0.86 -22.70
C TRP A 9 -9.10 1.43 -23.48
N ARG A 10 -8.33 0.56 -24.15
CA ARG A 10 -7.18 0.93 -24.99
C ARG A 10 -7.59 1.78 -26.20
N ASP A 11 -8.82 1.59 -26.67
CA ASP A 11 -9.38 2.27 -27.84
C ASP A 11 -9.95 3.65 -27.50
N PHE A 12 -9.93 4.04 -26.21
CA PHE A 12 -10.37 5.37 -25.81
C PHE A 12 -9.40 6.43 -26.36
N PRO A 13 -9.91 7.62 -26.74
CA PRO A 13 -9.06 8.73 -27.13
C PRO A 13 -8.14 9.14 -25.97
N ASP A 14 -6.95 9.68 -26.29
CA ASP A 14 -6.05 10.21 -25.28
C ASP A 14 -6.74 11.36 -24.54
N SER A 15 -7.01 11.10 -23.26
CA SER A 15 -7.81 11.95 -22.40
C SER A 15 -7.27 11.80 -20.97
N PRO A 16 -7.51 12.79 -20.09
CA PRO A 16 -7.11 12.68 -18.69
C PRO A 16 -7.61 11.38 -18.03
N GLY A 17 -8.83 10.95 -18.36
CA GLY A 17 -9.40 9.70 -17.87
C GLY A 17 -8.64 8.45 -18.34
N LYS A 18 -8.20 8.40 -19.61
CA LYS A 18 -7.39 7.29 -20.13
C LYS A 18 -6.04 7.19 -19.42
N ARG A 19 -5.39 8.33 -19.16
CA ARG A 19 -4.09 8.37 -18.48
C ARG A 19 -4.19 7.89 -17.03
N ILE A 20 -5.23 8.30 -16.31
CA ILE A 20 -5.49 7.82 -14.95
C ILE A 20 -5.74 6.31 -14.95
N LEU A 21 -6.52 5.79 -15.91
CA LEU A 21 -6.76 4.35 -16.04
C LEU A 21 -5.46 3.59 -16.33
N GLU A 22 -4.61 4.10 -17.21
CA GLU A 22 -3.29 3.54 -17.49
C GLU A 22 -2.41 3.54 -16.26
N GLU A 23 -2.37 4.66 -15.52
CA GLU A 23 -1.61 4.78 -14.27
C GLU A 23 -2.08 3.76 -13.24
N ILE A 24 -3.39 3.63 -13.00
CA ILE A 24 -3.95 2.65 -12.05
C ILE A 24 -3.60 1.21 -12.46
N LEU A 25 -3.69 0.90 -13.75
CA LEU A 25 -3.43 -0.46 -14.26
C LEU A 25 -1.94 -0.81 -14.29
N THR A 26 -1.06 0.19 -14.42
CA THR A 26 0.39 0.01 -14.49
C THR A 26 1.08 0.19 -13.13
N THR A 27 0.42 0.86 -12.18
CA THR A 27 0.93 1.01 -10.82
C THR A 27 1.06 -0.37 -10.20
N PRO A 28 2.28 -0.79 -9.82
CA PRO A 28 2.47 -2.05 -9.15
C PRO A 28 1.65 -2.05 -7.86
N ARG A 29 0.97 -3.17 -7.58
CA ARG A 29 0.28 -3.32 -6.31
C ARG A 29 1.30 -3.11 -5.19
N PRO A 30 0.95 -2.37 -4.13
CA PRO A 30 1.85 -2.20 -3.00
C PRO A 30 2.27 -3.57 -2.49
N ASP A 31 3.59 -3.76 -2.32
CA ASP A 31 4.12 -4.98 -1.73
C ASP A 31 3.84 -4.94 -0.22
N PHE A 32 2.74 -5.57 0.17
CA PHE A 32 2.33 -5.67 1.56
C PHE A 32 3.36 -6.40 2.42
N THR A 33 4.28 -7.19 1.84
CA THR A 33 5.29 -7.91 2.64
C THR A 33 6.29 -6.97 3.29
N GLN A 34 6.63 -5.83 2.65
CA GLN A 34 7.51 -4.85 3.26
C GLN A 34 6.77 -4.03 4.32
N LEU A 35 5.53 -3.66 4.04
CA LEU A 35 4.68 -2.96 5.01
C LEU A 35 4.47 -3.81 6.28
N ASP A 36 4.20 -5.10 6.13
CA ASP A 36 4.02 -6.04 7.23
C ASP A 36 5.32 -6.19 8.06
N LYS A 37 6.49 -6.23 7.40
CA LYS A 37 7.79 -6.24 8.09
C LYS A 37 8.01 -4.95 8.89
N ASP A 38 7.67 -3.80 8.31
CA ASP A 38 7.85 -2.49 8.94
C ASP A 38 6.92 -2.36 10.16
N VAL A 39 5.67 -2.82 10.04
CA VAL A 39 4.71 -2.89 11.16
C VAL A 39 5.23 -3.80 12.27
N ALA A 40 5.68 -5.01 11.93
CA ALA A 40 6.22 -5.95 12.91
C ALA A 40 7.47 -5.41 13.63
N ALA A 41 8.36 -4.74 12.89
CA ALA A 41 9.54 -4.10 13.45
C ALA A 41 9.18 -2.95 14.41
N TYR A 42 8.19 -2.15 14.04
CA TYR A 42 7.68 -1.06 14.88
C TYR A 42 7.05 -1.57 16.18
N GLU A 43 6.22 -2.61 16.11
CA GLU A 43 5.60 -3.23 17.30
C GLU A 43 6.64 -3.81 18.26
N LYS A 44 7.66 -4.48 17.71
CA LYS A 44 8.78 -5.02 18.50
C LYS A 44 9.52 -3.92 19.26
N LYS A 45 9.90 -2.83 18.57
CA LYS A 45 10.56 -1.67 19.20
C LYS A 45 9.73 -1.10 20.35
N ARG A 46 8.43 -0.93 20.15
CA ARG A 46 7.46 -0.47 21.17
C ARG A 46 7.35 -1.42 22.37
N ALA A 47 7.48 -2.73 22.16
CA ALA A 47 7.47 -3.71 23.24
C ALA A 47 8.76 -3.66 24.08
N ASP A 48 9.90 -3.55 23.42
CA ASP A 48 11.20 -3.47 24.08
C ASP A 48 11.35 -2.19 24.90
N GLU A 49 10.91 -1.04 24.37
CA GLU A 49 10.85 0.23 25.11
C GLU A 49 9.93 0.18 26.35
N ARG A 50 8.85 -0.62 26.30
CA ARG A 50 7.97 -0.82 27.46
C ARG A 50 8.64 -1.69 28.51
N LYS A 51 9.34 -2.75 28.10
CA LYS A 51 10.09 -3.61 29.02
C LYS A 51 11.22 -2.88 29.71
N ALA A 52 12.00 -2.09 28.97
CA ALA A 52 13.09 -1.28 29.52
C ALA A 52 12.58 -0.31 30.60
N ARG A 53 11.50 0.42 30.31
CA ARG A 53 10.87 1.33 31.29
C ARG A 53 10.35 0.62 32.55
N LEU A 54 9.82 -0.59 32.41
CA LEU A 54 9.37 -1.38 33.56
C LEU A 54 10.54 -1.87 34.42
N GLN A 55 11.66 -2.24 33.80
CA GLN A 55 12.87 -2.65 34.52
C GLN A 55 13.50 -1.47 35.27
N GLU A 56 13.61 -0.30 34.64
CA GLU A 56 14.10 0.92 35.29
C GLU A 56 13.22 1.36 36.47
N LYS A 57 11.90 1.15 36.36
CA LYS A 57 10.95 1.45 37.45
C LYS A 57 11.05 0.47 38.62
N ASN A 58 11.43 -0.79 38.37
CA ASN A 58 11.55 -1.81 39.43
C ASN A 58 12.93 -1.81 40.12
N GLN A 59 13.91 -1.08 39.59
CA GLN A 59 15.25 -0.93 40.19
C GLN A 59 15.41 0.34 41.06
N LYS A 60 14.38 1.19 41.13
CA LYS A 60 14.28 2.33 42.06
C LYS A 60 13.29 2.01 43.17
#